data_AF-E6Q2Z7-F1
#
_entry.id   AF-E6Q2Z7-F1
#
_cell.length_a   1.000
_cell.length_b   1.000
_cell.length_c   1.000
_cell.angle_alpha   90.00
_cell.angle_beta   90.00
_cell.angle_gamma   90.00
#
_symmetry.space_group_name_H-M   'P 1'
#
loop_
_entity.id
_entity.type
_entity.pdbx_description
1 polymer ?
#
loop_
_entity_poly.entity_id
_entity_poly.type
_entity_poly.pdbx_seq_one_letter_code
_entity_poly.pdbx_strand_id
1 'polypeptide(L)'
;MTISLLLAIVIVMGTLVVLTSIFRLHKLQIHVAATSVPAPPKPYNDTRISHASHGAVDARGVWALAAQPRCFEEVEKSTGSETYVRAHLPPNARRFASGRTLTFGSCRIIVGAASIVVERGNERISVPAPAELYQTASRLYLLARGPGGGPELRAYRVVPQP
;
A
#
# COMPACT_ATOMS: atom_id res chain seq x y z
N MET A 1 38.19 43.23 19.84
CA MET A 1 38.12 41.75 19.74
C MET A 1 36.74 41.21 19.38
N THR A 2 35.65 41.93 19.69
CA THR A 2 34.26 41.53 19.38
C THR A 2 33.86 41.70 17.90
N ILE A 3 34.42 42.70 17.20
CA ILE A 3 34.09 42.98 15.78
C ILE A 3 34.56 41.84 14.85
N SER A 4 35.75 41.29 15.09
CA SER A 4 36.29 40.17 14.30
C SER A 4 35.46 38.89 14.44
N LEU A 5 34.86 38.66 15.61
CA LEU A 5 34.00 37.50 15.86
C LEU A 5 32.67 37.61 15.09
N LEU A 6 32.06 38.80 15.09
CA LEU A 6 30.82 39.04 14.34
C LEU A 6 31.04 38.89 12.84
N LEU A 7 32.17 39.37 12.31
CA LEU A 7 32.50 39.21 10.90
C LEU A 7 32.66 37.74 10.50
N ALA A 8 33.33 36.94 11.34
CA ALA A 8 33.51 35.51 11.10
C ALA A 8 32.17 34.74 11.10
N ILE A 9 31.25 35.07 12.02
CA ILE A 9 29.93 34.44 12.09
C ILE A 9 29.11 34.73 10.83
N VAL A 10 29.13 35.98 10.34
CA VAL A 10 28.40 36.37 9.12
C VAL A 10 28.94 35.62 7.90
N ILE A 11 30.26 35.47 7.78
CA ILE A 11 30.88 34.75 6.66
C ILE A 11 30.50 33.27 6.68
N VAL A 12 30.56 32.61 7.85
CA VAL A 12 30.23 31.19 8.00
C VAL A 12 28.75 30.93 7.74
N MET A 13 27.86 31.78 8.25
CA MET A 13 26.42 31.66 7.97
C MET A 13 26.12 31.92 6.49
N GLY A 14 26.75 32.91 5.88
CA GLY A 14 26.59 33.22 4.46
C GLY A 14 27.02 32.06 3.56
N THR A 15 28.17 31.45 3.83
CA THR A 15 28.65 30.30 3.03
C THR A 15 27.76 29.08 3.19
N LEU A 16 27.24 28.82 4.40
CA LEU A 16 26.33 27.71 4.66
C LEU A 16 25.00 27.86 3.89
N VAL A 17 24.44 29.08 3.85
CA VAL A 17 23.20 29.38 3.12
C VAL A 17 23.40 29.21 1.61
N VAL A 18 24.52 29.67 1.06
CA VAL A 18 24.83 29.52 -0.37
C VAL A 18 25.00 28.04 -0.75
N LEU A 19 25.75 27.27 0.05
CA LEU A 19 25.95 25.83 -0.18
C LEU A 19 24.62 25.06 -0.16
N THR A 20 23.78 25.28 0.86
CA THR A 20 22.49 24.59 0.97
C THR A 20 21.53 24.93 -0.19
N SER A 21 21.58 26.16 -0.71
CA SER A 21 20.78 26.58 -1.87
C SER A 21 21.22 25.88 -3.17
N ILE A 22 22.53 25.79 -3.43
CA ILE A 22 23.07 25.11 -4.62
C ILE A 22 22.73 23.61 -4.61
N PHE A 23 22.83 22.95 -3.46
CA PHE A 23 22.47 21.53 -3.33
C PHE A 23 20.99 21.25 -3.59
N ARG A 24 20.08 22.18 -3.25
CA ARG A 24 18.64 22.03 -3.55
C ARG A 24 18.35 22.14 -5.05
N LEU A 25 19.03 23.05 -5.75
CA LEU A 25 18.89 23.20 -7.21
C LEU A 25 19.33 21.94 -7.97
N HIS A 26 20.42 21.30 -7.54
CA HIS A 26 20.88 20.05 -8.17
C HIS A 26 19.95 18.86 -7.92
N LYS A 27 19.31 18.76 -6.74
CA LYS A 27 18.31 17.70 -6.50
C LYS A 27 17.05 17.84 -7.37
N LEU A 28 16.70 19.06 -7.78
CA LEU A 28 15.57 19.31 -8.67
C LEU A 28 15.86 18.88 -10.12
N GLN A 29 17.07 19.10 -10.63
CA GLN A 29 17.39 18.75 -12.03
C GLN A 29 17.43 17.24 -12.30
N ILE A 30 17.74 16.41 -11.30
CA ILE A 30 17.81 14.95 -11.47
C ILE A 30 16.40 14.35 -11.66
N HIS A 31 15.34 14.99 -11.15
CA HIS A 31 13.96 14.52 -11.34
C HIS A 31 13.34 14.94 -12.68
N VAL A 32 13.86 15.97 -13.35
CA VAL A 32 13.26 16.52 -14.58
C VAL A 32 13.95 16.00 -15.85
N ALA A 33 15.20 15.53 -15.74
CA ALA A 33 15.94 14.98 -16.88
C ALA A 33 15.49 13.56 -17.33
N ALA A 34 14.58 12.93 -16.59
CA ALA A 34 14.05 11.60 -16.95
C ALA A 34 12.77 11.65 -17.83
N THR A 35 12.28 12.84 -18.19
CA THR A 35 10.89 12.98 -18.71
C THR A 35 10.79 13.44 -20.18
N SER A 36 11.86 13.38 -20.98
CA SER A 36 11.80 13.81 -22.39
C SER A 36 12.48 12.87 -23.38
N VAL A 37 12.37 11.56 -23.17
CA VAL A 37 12.52 10.60 -24.28
C VAL A 37 11.15 10.50 -24.97
N PRO A 38 11.03 10.85 -26.26
CA PRO A 38 9.82 10.55 -27.02
C PRO A 38 9.63 9.03 -27.00
N ALA A 39 8.60 8.56 -26.31
CA ALA A 39 8.26 7.14 -26.33
C ALA A 39 7.93 6.76 -27.78
N PRO A 40 8.50 5.66 -28.34
CA PRO A 40 8.04 5.15 -29.62
C PRO A 40 6.53 4.91 -29.52
N PRO A 41 5.76 5.15 -30.61
CA PRO A 41 4.32 4.96 -30.59
C PRO A 41 4.03 3.53 -30.12
N LYS A 42 3.24 3.42 -29.05
CA LYS A 42 2.83 2.13 -28.49
C LYS A 42 2.24 1.30 -29.64
N PRO A 43 2.72 0.07 -29.89
CA PRO A 43 2.14 -0.75 -30.93
C PRO A 43 0.64 -0.87 -30.66
N TYR A 44 -0.16 -0.49 -31.66
CA TYR A 44 -1.61 -0.61 -31.62
C TYR A 44 -1.93 -2.10 -31.61
N ASN A 45 -2.07 -2.65 -30.40
CA ASN A 45 -2.53 -4.00 -30.23
C ASN A 45 -4.05 -3.93 -30.33
N ASP A 46 -4.61 -4.38 -31.45
CA ASP A 46 -6.03 -4.69 -31.60
C ASP A 46 -6.36 -5.97 -30.80
N THR A 47 -6.02 -5.94 -29.51
CA THR A 47 -6.63 -6.81 -28.53
C THR A 47 -8.05 -6.32 -28.39
N ARG A 48 -8.91 -6.80 -29.29
CA ARG A 48 -10.34 -7.03 -29.06
C ARG A 48 -10.47 -7.28 -27.56
N ILE A 49 -11.16 -6.39 -26.84
CA ILE A 49 -11.40 -6.54 -25.41
C ILE A 49 -12.17 -7.84 -25.27
N SER A 50 -11.44 -8.94 -25.08
CA SER A 50 -12.02 -10.20 -24.66
C SER A 50 -12.47 -9.88 -23.25
N HIS A 51 -13.79 -9.71 -23.09
CA HIS A 51 -14.41 -9.82 -21.79
C HIS A 51 -13.81 -11.07 -21.15
N ALA A 52 -13.05 -10.87 -20.07
CA ALA A 52 -12.45 -11.98 -19.34
C ALA A 52 -13.57 -13.00 -19.08
N SER A 53 -13.35 -14.24 -19.52
CA SER A 53 -14.30 -15.32 -19.31
C SER A 53 -14.67 -15.37 -17.84
N HIS A 54 -15.96 -15.53 -17.53
CA HIS A 54 -16.49 -15.75 -16.18
C HIS A 54 -16.09 -17.13 -15.61
N GLY A 55 -14.87 -17.58 -15.87
CA GLY A 55 -14.28 -18.76 -15.24
C GLY A 55 -13.86 -18.44 -13.81
N ALA A 56 -13.74 -19.48 -12.98
CA ALA A 56 -13.22 -19.33 -11.63
C ALA A 56 -11.83 -18.68 -11.66
N VAL A 57 -11.73 -17.46 -11.12
CA VAL A 57 -10.45 -16.76 -10.99
C VAL A 57 -9.86 -17.17 -9.65
N ASP A 58 -8.85 -18.04 -9.70
CA ASP A 58 -7.98 -18.37 -8.56
C ASP A 58 -6.75 -17.45 -8.60
N ALA A 59 -6.80 -16.35 -7.85
CA ALA A 59 -5.69 -15.41 -7.75
C ALA A 59 -5.06 -15.41 -6.36
N ARG A 60 -3.82 -14.91 -6.26
CA ARG A 60 -3.11 -14.81 -4.99
C ARG A 60 -2.46 -13.45 -4.80
N GLY A 61 -2.65 -12.85 -3.63
CA GLY A 61 -1.97 -11.60 -3.28
C GLY A 61 -2.55 -10.88 -2.07
N VAL A 62 -1.75 -9.99 -1.48
CA VAL A 62 -2.17 -9.12 -0.36
C VAL A 62 -3.26 -8.13 -0.73
N TRP A 63 -3.49 -7.92 -2.03
CA TRP A 63 -4.55 -7.08 -2.58
C TRP A 63 -5.91 -7.81 -2.69
N ALA A 64 -6.05 -9.02 -2.11
CA ALA A 64 -7.27 -9.84 -2.24
C ALA A 64 -8.56 -9.13 -1.84
N LEU A 65 -8.54 -8.33 -0.77
CA LEU A 65 -9.71 -7.54 -0.36
C LEU A 65 -9.95 -6.36 -1.31
N ALA A 66 -8.89 -5.68 -1.77
CA ALA A 66 -8.99 -4.57 -2.72
C ALA A 66 -9.52 -4.99 -4.10
N ALA A 67 -9.32 -6.25 -4.49
CA ALA A 67 -9.92 -6.82 -5.70
C ALA A 67 -11.45 -6.94 -5.66
N GLN A 68 -12.05 -6.74 -4.49
CA GLN A 68 -13.49 -6.83 -4.27
C GLN A 68 -14.07 -5.45 -3.91
N PRO A 69 -14.01 -4.46 -4.83
CA PRO A 69 -14.34 -3.05 -4.54
C PRO A 69 -15.82 -2.83 -4.19
N ARG A 70 -16.70 -3.79 -4.52
CA ARG A 70 -18.12 -3.75 -4.12
C ARG A 70 -18.34 -4.09 -2.64
N CYS A 71 -17.33 -4.59 -1.96
CA CYS A 71 -17.42 -5.06 -0.58
C CYS A 71 -16.41 -4.36 0.32
N PHE A 72 -15.22 -4.05 -0.20
CA PHE A 72 -14.14 -3.45 0.56
C PHE A 72 -13.50 -2.30 -0.20
N GLU A 73 -13.35 -1.17 0.48
CA GLU A 73 -12.61 -0.01 0.01
C GLU A 73 -11.27 0.04 0.76
N GLU A 74 -10.15 -0.05 0.06
CA GLU A 74 -8.84 0.17 0.67
C GLU A 74 -8.65 1.66 0.97
N VAL A 75 -8.43 1.99 2.24
CA VAL A 75 -8.32 3.38 2.69
C VAL A 75 -6.89 3.75 3.10
N GLU A 76 -6.06 2.76 3.41
CA GLU A 76 -4.70 2.99 3.88
C GLU A 76 -3.82 1.78 3.58
N LYS A 77 -2.54 2.05 3.30
CA LYS A 77 -1.49 1.05 3.14
C LYS A 77 -0.22 1.52 3.85
N SER A 78 0.36 0.64 4.66
CA SER A 78 1.64 0.86 5.35
C SER A 78 2.60 -0.27 5.03
N THR A 79 3.84 0.07 4.66
CA THR A 79 4.92 -0.88 4.35
C THR A 79 6.20 -0.43 5.04
N GLY A 80 7.03 -1.36 5.50
CA GLY A 80 8.28 -1.02 6.17
C GLY A 80 8.82 -2.19 6.99
N SER A 81 9.51 -1.88 8.08
CA SER A 81 9.90 -2.91 9.06
C SER A 81 8.67 -3.51 9.76
N GLU A 82 8.79 -4.74 10.26
CA GLU A 82 7.70 -5.41 10.99
C GLU A 82 7.23 -4.56 12.18
N THR A 83 8.14 -3.97 12.94
CA THR A 83 7.83 -3.08 14.07
C THR A 83 7.06 -1.84 13.62
N TYR A 84 7.48 -1.20 12.53
CA TYR A 84 6.78 -0.03 11.98
C TYR A 84 5.37 -0.39 11.55
N VAL A 85 5.20 -1.47 10.78
CA VAL A 85 3.91 -1.91 10.26
C VAL A 85 2.97 -2.31 11.39
N ARG A 86 3.46 -3.06 12.39
CA ARG A 86 2.64 -3.44 13.56
C ARG A 86 2.25 -2.25 14.43
N ALA A 87 3.08 -1.21 14.52
CA ALA A 87 2.74 0.02 15.24
C ALA A 87 1.58 0.81 14.59
N HIS A 88 1.26 0.55 13.31
CA HIS A 88 0.11 1.15 12.62
C HIS A 88 -1.21 0.39 12.87
N LEU A 89 -1.17 -0.77 13.53
CA LEU A 89 -2.40 -1.41 14.00
C LEU A 89 -3.01 -0.56 15.12
N PRO A 90 -4.31 -0.22 15.04
CA PRO A 90 -4.96 0.48 16.13
C PRO A 90 -4.88 -0.30 17.44
N PRO A 91 -4.75 0.37 18.60
CA PRO A 91 -4.63 -0.31 19.89
C PRO A 91 -5.87 -1.14 20.27
N ASN A 92 -7.03 -0.81 19.70
CA ASN A 92 -8.28 -1.55 19.90
C ASN A 92 -8.55 -2.61 18.80
N ALA A 93 -7.60 -2.85 17.89
CA ALA A 93 -7.74 -3.85 16.84
C ALA A 93 -7.71 -5.25 17.45
N ARG A 94 -8.73 -6.05 17.13
CA ARG A 94 -8.83 -7.45 17.58
C ARG A 94 -8.58 -8.38 16.41
N ARG A 95 -7.68 -9.35 16.60
CA ARG A 95 -7.40 -10.38 15.60
C ARG A 95 -8.59 -11.33 15.50
N PHE A 96 -8.96 -11.70 14.28
CA PHE A 96 -9.90 -12.80 14.06
C PHE A 96 -9.24 -14.14 14.35
N ALA A 97 -9.96 -15.02 15.05
CA ALA A 97 -9.54 -16.41 15.20
C ALA A 97 -9.57 -17.14 13.85
N SER A 98 -8.69 -18.11 13.69
CA SER A 98 -8.71 -19.02 12.56
C SER A 98 -10.00 -19.87 12.54
N GLY A 99 -10.36 -20.37 11.36
CA GLY A 99 -11.60 -21.11 11.12
C GLY A 99 -12.85 -20.22 11.04
N ARG A 100 -12.72 -18.91 11.22
CA ARG A 100 -13.83 -17.96 11.09
C ARG A 100 -14.15 -17.68 9.64
N THR A 101 -15.43 -17.57 9.36
CA THR A 101 -15.94 -17.08 8.07
C THR A 101 -16.76 -15.83 8.33
N LEU A 102 -16.42 -14.75 7.63
CA LEU A 102 -17.06 -13.45 7.72
C LEU A 102 -17.82 -13.19 6.42
N THR A 103 -19.04 -12.67 6.51
CA THR A 103 -19.88 -12.41 5.34
C THR A 103 -20.23 -10.92 5.30
N PHE A 104 -20.01 -10.29 4.14
CA PHE A 104 -20.27 -8.89 3.87
C PHE A 104 -21.05 -8.78 2.56
N GLY A 105 -22.38 -8.81 2.67
CA GLY A 105 -23.27 -8.92 1.52
C GLY A 105 -22.93 -10.15 0.67
N SER A 106 -22.52 -9.92 -0.58
CA SER A 106 -22.11 -10.98 -1.54
C SER A 106 -20.67 -11.48 -1.38
N CYS A 107 -19.87 -10.88 -0.51
CA CYS A 107 -18.48 -11.29 -0.27
C CYS A 107 -18.33 -12.11 1.00
N ARG A 108 -17.38 -13.05 0.98
CA ARG A 108 -17.04 -13.90 2.11
C ARG A 108 -15.53 -13.87 2.35
N ILE A 109 -15.11 -13.74 3.60
CA ILE A 109 -13.73 -13.87 4.03
C ILE A 109 -13.59 -15.11 4.91
N ILE A 110 -12.78 -16.05 4.49
CA ILE A 110 -12.45 -17.25 5.25
C ILE A 110 -11.06 -17.04 5.87
N VAL A 111 -11.01 -17.00 7.19
CA VAL A 111 -9.78 -16.81 7.97
C VAL A 111 -9.18 -18.18 8.28
N GLY A 112 -8.11 -18.56 7.58
CA GLY A 112 -7.34 -19.76 7.86
C GLY A 112 -6.42 -19.59 9.07
N ALA A 113 -5.57 -20.59 9.33
CA ALA A 113 -4.59 -20.54 10.41
C ALA A 113 -3.54 -19.42 10.21
N ALA A 114 -3.08 -19.27 8.97
CA ALA A 114 -2.10 -18.25 8.58
C ALA A 114 -2.36 -17.69 7.17
N SER A 115 -3.53 -17.95 6.59
CA SER A 115 -3.91 -17.51 5.25
C SER A 115 -5.33 -16.96 5.29
N ILE A 116 -5.68 -16.14 4.30
CA ILE A 116 -7.02 -15.57 4.19
C ILE A 116 -7.52 -15.83 2.78
N VAL A 117 -8.77 -16.24 2.63
CA VAL A 117 -9.41 -16.41 1.32
C VAL A 117 -10.59 -15.47 1.24
N VAL A 118 -10.68 -14.70 0.16
CA VAL A 118 -11.81 -13.83 -0.15
C VAL A 118 -12.55 -14.43 -1.33
N GLU A 119 -13.86 -14.58 -1.19
CA GLU A 119 -14.74 -15.17 -2.20
C GLU A 119 -15.88 -14.20 -2.54
N ARG A 120 -16.24 -14.13 -3.83
CA ARG A 120 -17.46 -13.46 -4.30
C ARG A 120 -17.99 -14.21 -5.53
N GLY A 121 -19.12 -14.90 -5.38
CA GLY A 121 -19.62 -15.80 -6.42
C GLY A 121 -18.58 -16.88 -6.75
N ASN A 122 -18.09 -16.89 -7.99
CA ASN A 122 -17.08 -17.84 -8.46
C ASN A 122 -15.63 -17.29 -8.38
N GLU A 123 -15.44 -16.05 -7.92
CA GLU A 123 -14.11 -15.47 -7.73
C GLU A 123 -13.53 -15.90 -6.38
N ARG A 124 -12.29 -16.38 -6.37
CA ARG A 124 -11.58 -16.82 -5.18
C ARG A 124 -10.17 -16.26 -5.17
N ILE A 125 -9.88 -15.38 -4.22
CA ILE A 125 -8.56 -14.74 -4.11
C ILE A 125 -7.98 -15.03 -2.74
N SER A 126 -6.82 -15.68 -2.70
CA SER A 126 -6.15 -16.01 -1.44
C SER A 126 -5.00 -15.05 -1.12
N VAL A 127 -4.94 -14.60 0.12
CA VAL A 127 -3.74 -14.03 0.72
C VAL A 127 -2.88 -15.18 1.28
N PRO A 128 -1.68 -15.42 0.71
CA PRO A 128 -0.82 -16.49 1.18
C PRO A 128 -0.25 -16.21 2.57
N ALA A 129 0.24 -17.26 3.22
CA ALA A 129 0.84 -17.13 4.54
C ALA A 129 2.19 -16.39 4.53
N PRO A 130 2.53 -15.68 5.61
CA PRO A 130 1.70 -15.40 6.79
C PRO A 130 0.73 -14.23 6.54
N ALA A 131 -0.53 -14.43 6.93
CA ALA A 131 -1.58 -13.41 6.87
C ALA A 131 -2.42 -13.42 8.16
N GLU A 132 -2.67 -12.22 8.69
CA GLU A 132 -3.48 -11.99 9.88
C GLU A 132 -4.56 -10.94 9.56
N LEU A 133 -5.81 -11.21 9.96
CA LEU A 133 -6.92 -10.28 9.82
C LEU A 133 -7.29 -9.72 11.18
N TYR A 134 -7.41 -8.40 11.28
CA TYR A 134 -7.90 -7.71 12.47
C TYR A 134 -9.13 -6.89 12.14
N GLN A 135 -9.91 -6.57 13.18
CA GLN A 135 -11.04 -5.66 13.10
C GLN A 135 -11.00 -4.60 14.20
N THR A 136 -11.51 -3.43 13.86
CA THR A 136 -12.03 -2.45 14.83
C THR A 136 -13.55 -2.34 14.65
N ALA A 137 -14.19 -1.38 15.33
CA ALA A 137 -15.62 -1.13 15.16
C ALA A 137 -16.02 -0.72 13.73
N SER A 138 -15.09 -0.20 12.93
CA SER A 138 -15.40 0.42 11.62
C SER A 138 -14.52 -0.05 10.46
N ARG A 139 -13.44 -0.79 10.72
CA ARG A 139 -12.46 -1.16 9.70
C ARG A 139 -11.93 -2.57 9.88
N LEU A 140 -11.53 -3.16 8.76
CA LEU A 140 -10.73 -4.38 8.72
C LEU A 140 -9.27 -4.02 8.44
N TYR A 141 -8.35 -4.79 8.99
CA TYR A 141 -6.92 -4.61 8.77
C TYR A 141 -6.30 -5.94 8.37
N LEU A 142 -5.66 -5.98 7.22
CA LEU A 142 -4.93 -7.14 6.72
C LEU A 142 -3.43 -6.91 6.92
N LEU A 143 -2.81 -7.71 7.77
CA LEU A 143 -1.36 -7.78 7.90
C LEU A 143 -0.85 -9.01 7.15
N ALA A 144 0.00 -8.82 6.15
CA ALA A 144 0.53 -9.90 5.34
C ALA A 144 1.92 -9.57 4.77
N ARG A 145 2.50 -10.50 4.00
CA ARG A 145 3.76 -10.27 3.26
C ARG A 145 3.47 -9.79 1.85
N GLY A 146 3.90 -8.57 1.53
CA GLY A 146 3.76 -7.98 0.20
C GLY A 146 4.67 -8.65 -0.85
N PRO A 147 4.57 -8.24 -2.12
CA PRO A 147 5.32 -8.86 -3.23
C PRO A 147 6.84 -8.87 -3.04
N GLY A 148 7.40 -7.89 -2.33
CA GLY A 148 8.83 -7.83 -1.99
C GLY A 148 9.24 -8.65 -0.76
N GLY A 149 8.34 -9.47 -0.21
CA GLY A 149 8.60 -10.28 1.00
C GLY A 149 8.62 -9.48 2.31
N GLY A 150 8.44 -8.15 2.26
CA GLY A 150 8.31 -7.28 3.42
C GLY A 150 6.89 -7.31 4.02
N PRO A 151 6.73 -6.94 5.31
CA PRO A 151 5.42 -6.81 5.92
C PRO A 151 4.66 -5.62 5.34
N GLU A 152 3.36 -5.82 5.18
CA GLU A 152 2.42 -4.86 4.62
C GLU A 152 1.13 -4.91 5.42
N LEU A 153 0.68 -3.75 5.90
CA LEU A 153 -0.62 -3.57 6.54
C LEU A 153 -1.52 -2.80 5.58
N ARG A 154 -2.72 -3.31 5.35
CA ARG A 154 -3.76 -2.63 4.56
C ARG A 154 -5.01 -2.47 5.39
N ALA A 155 -5.57 -1.27 5.41
CA ALA A 155 -6.82 -0.97 6.09
C ALA A 155 -7.97 -0.87 5.08
N TYR A 156 -9.10 -1.45 5.45
CA TYR A 156 -10.29 -1.52 4.61
C TYR A 156 -11.52 -1.00 5.35
N ARG A 157 -12.34 -0.24 4.64
CA ARG A 157 -13.72 0.03 5.02
C ARG A 157 -14.62 -0.99 4.33
N VAL A 158 -15.62 -1.50 5.05
CA VAL A 158 -16.69 -2.31 4.44
C VAL A 158 -17.64 -1.37 3.70
N VAL A 159 -17.87 -1.63 2.43
CA VAL A 159 -18.83 -0.90 1.60
C VAL A 159 -20.23 -1.45 1.91
N PRO A 160 -21.17 -0.64 2.41
CA PRO A 160 -22.55 -1.07 2.59
C PRO A 160 -23.15 -1.50 1.25
N GLN A 161 -23.77 -2.68 1.22
CA GLN A 161 -24.52 -3.12 0.05
C GLN A 161 -26.01 -2.73 0.22
N PRO A 162 -26.66 -2.23 -0.85
CA PRO A 162 -28.08 -1.89 -0.84
C PRO A 162 -28.97 -3.12 -0.71
#